data_AF-A0A3L7QA21-F1
#
_entry.id   AF-A0A3L7QA21-F1
#
_cell.length_a   1.000
_cell.length_b   1.000
_cell.length_c   1.000
_cell.angle_alpha   90.00
_cell.angle_beta   90.00
_cell.angle_gamma   90.00
#
_symmetry.space_group_name_H-M   'P 1'
#
loop_
_entity.id
_entity.type
_entity.pdbx_description
1 polymer ?
#
loop_
_entity_poly.entity_id
_entity_poly.type
_entity_poly.pdbx_seq_one_letter_code
_entity_poly.pdbx_strand_id
1 'polypeptide(L)'
;MKEAAVSPPLDSPAMLIDVEQVVLPETVRSFVTAGAKSLGADPSFVALPALAMLGACIGNTRRMVIKRGWTEPPVVWSVIVGNSGACKSPALELALN
;
A
#
# COMPACT_ATOMS: atom_id res chain seq x y z
N MET A 1 -15.76 18.75 28.41
CA MET A 1 -14.92 17.57 28.09
C MET A 1 -15.31 17.11 26.70
N LYS A 2 -14.46 17.36 25.68
CA LYS A 2 -14.71 16.85 24.32
C LYS A 2 -14.39 15.37 24.32
N GLU A 3 -15.38 14.56 23.98
CA GLU A 3 -15.21 13.14 23.68
C GLU A 3 -14.16 13.05 22.57
N ALA A 4 -12.96 12.55 22.91
CA ALA A 4 -11.98 12.19 21.91
C ALA A 4 -12.59 11.03 21.14
N ALA A 5 -13.00 11.26 19.90
CA ALA A 5 -13.45 10.20 19.02
C ALA A 5 -12.40 9.09 19.06
N VAL A 6 -12.76 7.95 19.66
CA VAL A 6 -11.90 6.77 19.68
C VAL A 6 -11.68 6.43 18.21
N SER A 7 -10.43 6.57 17.76
CA SER A 7 -10.06 6.16 16.40
C SER A 7 -10.51 4.72 16.20
N PRO A 8 -11.13 4.40 15.05
CA PRO A 8 -11.60 3.05 14.79
C PRO A 8 -10.42 2.06 14.94
N PRO A 9 -10.69 0.82 15.40
CA PRO A 9 -9.69 -0.26 15.41
C PRO A 9 -8.96 -0.30 14.06
N LEU A 10 -7.63 -0.50 14.08
CA LEU A 10 -6.80 -0.50 12.87
C LEU A 10 -7.24 -1.54 11.81
N ASP A 11 -7.94 -2.57 12.26
CA ASP A 11 -8.55 -3.67 11.52
C ASP A 11 -10.03 -3.44 11.14
N SER A 12 -10.56 -2.25 11.43
CA SER A 12 -11.91 -1.87 11.00
C SER A 12 -11.95 -1.66 9.48
N PRO A 13 -13.00 -2.12 8.78
CA PRO A 13 -13.17 -1.89 7.35
C PRO A 13 -13.23 -0.40 6.97
N ALA A 14 -13.54 0.50 7.92
CA ALA A 14 -13.49 1.95 7.72
C ALA A 14 -12.08 2.56 7.70
N MET A 15 -11.05 1.83 8.16
CA MET A 15 -9.65 2.25 8.17
C MET A 15 -8.79 1.48 7.16
N LEU A 16 -9.31 0.38 6.61
CA LEU A 16 -8.65 -0.34 5.52
C LEU A 16 -8.65 0.56 4.28
N ILE A 17 -7.46 0.73 3.70
CA ILE A 17 -7.35 1.36 2.40
C ILE A 17 -8.10 0.47 1.44
N ASP A 18 -9.23 0.98 0.96
CA ASP A 18 -9.96 0.34 -0.12
C ASP A 18 -9.06 0.43 -1.36
N VAL A 19 -8.27 -0.61 -1.63
CA VAL A 19 -7.31 -0.58 -2.75
C VAL A 19 -8.00 -0.38 -4.10
N GLU A 20 -9.32 -0.59 -4.16
CA GLU A 20 -10.14 -0.24 -5.31
C GLU A 20 -10.18 1.28 -5.53
N GLN A 21 -10.13 2.07 -4.45
CA GLN A 21 -10.03 3.54 -4.44
C GLN A 21 -8.59 4.04 -4.67
N VAL A 22 -7.57 3.18 -4.47
CA VAL A 22 -6.23 3.46 -4.98
C VAL A 22 -6.25 3.25 -6.49
N VAL A 23 -6.02 4.31 -7.26
CA VAL A 23 -6.02 4.27 -8.72
C VAL A 23 -4.75 3.56 -9.22
N LEU A 24 -4.63 2.26 -8.95
CA LEU A 24 -3.55 1.43 -9.45
C LEU A 24 -3.74 1.22 -10.96
N PRO A 25 -2.65 1.29 -11.76
CA PRO A 25 -2.66 0.82 -13.14
C PRO A 25 -3.16 -0.63 -13.20
N GLU A 26 -3.87 -0.98 -14.28
CA GLU A 26 -4.53 -2.28 -14.43
C GLU A 26 -3.60 -3.45 -14.11
N THR A 27 -2.38 -3.46 -14.64
CA THR A 27 -1.40 -4.52 -14.38
C THR A 27 -1.09 -4.70 -12.89
N VAL A 28 -0.91 -3.59 -12.16
CA VAL A 28 -0.61 -3.63 -10.72
C VAL A 28 -1.85 -4.03 -9.93
N ARG A 29 -3.03 -3.54 -10.33
CA ARG A 29 -4.31 -3.89 -9.72
C ARG A 29 -4.57 -5.39 -9.82
N SER A 30 -4.45 -5.98 -11.01
CA SER A 30 -4.65 -7.41 -11.23
C SER A 30 -3.70 -8.26 -10.40
N PHE A 31 -2.42 -7.86 -10.32
CA PHE A 31 -1.42 -8.52 -9.47
C PHE A 31 -1.80 -8.48 -7.99
N VAL A 32 -2.15 -7.29 -7.47
CA VAL A 32 -2.56 -7.09 -6.08
C VAL A 32 -3.80 -7.92 -5.75
N THR A 33 -4.85 -7.83 -6.57
CA THR A 33 -6.11 -8.55 -6.34
C THR A 33 -5.90 -10.07 -6.36
N ALA A 34 -5.12 -10.59 -7.31
CA ALA A 34 -4.84 -12.01 -7.39
C ALA A 34 -3.98 -12.50 -6.22
N GLY A 35 -2.95 -11.73 -5.85
CA GLY A 35 -2.08 -12.03 -4.71
C GLY A 35 -2.82 -12.05 -3.38
N ALA A 36 -3.60 -11.00 -3.11
CA ALA A 36 -4.41 -10.86 -1.91
C ALA A 36 -5.41 -12.02 -1.78
N LYS A 37 -6.11 -12.36 -2.87
CA LYS A 37 -7.05 -13.48 -2.91
C LYS A 37 -6.37 -14.82 -2.62
N SER A 38 -5.15 -15.02 -3.12
CA SER A 38 -4.39 -16.26 -2.91
C SER A 38 -3.91 -16.40 -1.46
N LEU A 39 -3.61 -15.29 -0.80
CA LEU A 39 -3.13 -15.25 0.58
C LEU A 39 -4.25 -15.17 1.63
N GLY A 40 -5.49 -14.89 1.21
CA GLY A 40 -6.59 -14.57 2.11
C GLY A 40 -6.32 -13.31 2.95
N ALA A 41 -5.51 -12.39 2.42
CA ALA A 41 -5.10 -11.17 3.10
C ALA A 41 -5.81 -9.94 2.51
N ASP A 42 -5.87 -8.85 3.28
CA ASP A 42 -6.33 -7.58 2.77
C ASP A 42 -5.43 -7.14 1.60
N PRO A 43 -5.99 -6.65 0.48
CA PRO A 43 -5.18 -6.24 -0.67
C PRO A 43 -4.11 -5.17 -0.36
N SER A 44 -4.31 -4.36 0.67
CA SER A 44 -3.32 -3.39 1.15
C SER A 44 -1.99 -4.05 1.52
N PHE A 45 -2.02 -5.33 1.93
CA PHE A 45 -0.82 -6.07 2.35
C PHE A 45 0.11 -6.35 1.17
N VAL A 46 -0.42 -6.39 -0.06
CA VAL A 46 0.35 -6.55 -1.30
C VAL A 46 0.56 -5.20 -1.98
N ALA A 47 -0.46 -4.34 -2.01
CA ALA A 47 -0.43 -3.05 -2.69
C ALA A 47 0.64 -2.10 -2.12
N LEU A 48 0.73 -1.99 -0.79
CA LEU A 48 1.63 -1.06 -0.13
C LEU A 48 3.11 -1.41 -0.36
N PRO A 49 3.55 -2.68 -0.20
CA PRO A 49 4.91 -3.06 -0.59
C PRO A 49 5.17 -2.93 -2.10
N ALA A 50 4.21 -3.30 -2.95
CA ALA A 50 4.36 -3.17 -4.40
C ALA A 50 4.60 -1.71 -4.81
N LEU A 51 3.90 -0.75 -4.19
CA LEU A 51 4.10 0.67 -4.45
C LEU A 51 5.52 1.14 -4.07
N ALA A 52 6.03 0.69 -2.92
CA ALA A 52 7.40 0.98 -2.50
C ALA A 52 8.42 0.38 -3.49
N MET A 53 8.21 -0.86 -3.94
CA MET A 53 9.06 -1.52 -4.92
C MET A 53 9.05 -0.81 -6.27
N LEU A 54 7.88 -0.39 -6.76
CA LEU A 54 7.76 0.39 -7.98
C LEU A 54 8.51 1.72 -7.88
N GLY A 55 8.42 2.41 -6.74
CA GLY A 55 9.21 3.60 -6.46
C GLY A 55 10.73 3.33 -6.52
N ALA A 56 11.17 2.23 -5.92
CA ALA A 56 12.57 1.79 -5.97
C ALA A 56 13.04 1.43 -7.39
N CYS A 57 12.23 0.72 -8.17
CA CYS A 57 12.50 0.38 -9.58
C CYS A 57 12.63 1.61 -10.47
N ILE A 58 11.78 2.63 -10.26
CA ILE A 58 11.89 3.90 -11.00
C ILE A 58 13.15 4.66 -10.56
N GLY A 59 13.47 4.61 -9.26
CA GLY A 59 14.59 5.33 -8.67
C GLY A 59 14.50 6.83 -8.90
N ASN A 60 15.64 7.48 -9.12
CA ASN A 60 15.71 8.94 -9.29
C ASN A 60 15.57 9.38 -10.77
N THR A 61 15.12 8.49 -11.67
CA THR A 61 15.04 8.75 -13.13
C THR A 61 13.81 9.56 -13.54
N ARG A 62 12.82 9.68 -12.63
CA ARG A 62 11.58 10.43 -12.80
C ARG A 62 11.36 11.31 -11.59
N ARG A 63 10.74 12.48 -11.81
CA ARG A 63 10.35 13.43 -10.75
C ARG A 63 9.00 14.03 -11.08
N MET A 64 8.15 14.19 -10.06
CA MET A 64 6.85 14.81 -10.16
C MET A 64 6.93 16.26 -9.70
N VAL A 65 6.42 17.19 -10.51
CA VAL A 65 6.27 18.59 -10.11
C VAL A 65 5.03 18.71 -9.24
N ILE A 66 5.21 18.93 -7.94
CA ILE A 66 4.08 19.10 -7.00
C ILE A 66 3.58 20.54 -7.02
N LYS A 67 4.51 21.50 -7.09
CA LYS A 67 4.25 22.93 -7.23
C LYS A 67 5.42 23.60 -7.94
N ARG A 68 5.24 24.85 -8.37
CA ARG A 68 6.30 25.62 -9.06
C ARG A 68 7.57 25.65 -8.20
N GLY A 69 8.69 25.19 -8.78
CA GLY A 69 9.99 25.11 -8.10
C GLY A 69 10.17 23.94 -7.14
N TRP A 70 9.20 23.02 -7.04
CA TRP A 70 9.29 21.84 -6.19
C TRP A 70 9.04 20.56 -6.98
N THR A 71 10.02 19.66 -6.94
CA THR A 71 9.95 18.35 -7.58
C THR A 71 10.24 17.25 -6.58
N GLU A 72 9.42 16.20 -6.59
CA GLU A 72 9.63 15.02 -5.75
C GLU A 72 10.01 13.80 -6.58
N PRO A 73 11.03 13.04 -6.19
CA PRO A 73 11.24 11.70 -6.72
C PRO A 73 10.17 10.73 -6.16
N PRO A 74 9.93 9.58 -6.82
CA PRO A 74 8.96 8.58 -6.37
C PRO A 74 9.51 7.71 -5.24
N VAL A 75 10.04 8.33 -4.17
CA VAL A 75 10.57 7.62 -3.00
C VAL A 75 9.43 7.36 -2.02
N VAL A 76 8.91 6.14 -2.02
CA VAL A 76 7.78 5.72 -1.19
C VAL A 76 8.25 4.77 -0.10
N TRP A 77 7.85 5.06 1.14
CA TRP A 77 8.03 4.18 2.29
C TRP A 77 6.65 3.71 2.74
N SER A 78 6.47 2.41 2.90
CA SER A 78 5.21 1.82 3.32
C SER A 78 5.41 0.82 4.44
N VAL A 79 4.36 0.62 5.22
CA VAL A 79 4.33 -0.33 6.33
C VAL A 79 2.98 -1.03 6.34
N ILE A 80 3.01 -2.35 6.51
CA ILE A 80 1.81 -3.17 6.68
C ILE A 80 1.72 -3.59 8.15
N VAL A 81 0.57 -3.39 8.76
CA VAL A 81 0.30 -3.74 10.16
C VAL A 81 -0.90 -4.68 10.18
N GLY A 82 -0.79 -5.76 10.94
CA GLY A 82 -1.84 -6.75 11.07
C GLY A 82 -1.55 -7.76 12.17
N ASN A 83 -2.59 -8.45 12.59
CA ASN A 83 -2.53 -9.47 13.64
C ASN A 83 -1.49 -10.56 13.34
N SER A 84 -1.07 -11.29 14.38
CA SER A 84 -0.26 -12.50 14.17
C SER A 84 -1.01 -13.47 13.25
N GLY A 85 -0.33 -14.07 12.28
CA GLY A 85 -0.96 -14.94 11.28
C GLY A 85 -1.66 -14.24 10.11
N ALA A 86 -1.70 -12.90 10.05
CA ALA A 86 -2.36 -12.16 8.96
C ALA A 86 -1.60 -12.15 7.61
N CYS A 87 -0.76 -13.14 7.31
CA CYS A 87 -0.02 -13.25 6.05
C CYS A 87 0.88 -12.03 5.68
N LYS A 88 1.40 -11.30 6.67
CA LYS A 88 2.30 -10.15 6.44
C LYS A 88 3.57 -10.53 5.65
N SER A 89 4.32 -11.53 6.11
CA SER A 89 5.57 -11.93 5.46
C SER A 89 5.35 -12.50 4.05
N PRO A 90 4.38 -13.43 3.83
CA PRO A 90 4.08 -13.90 2.48
C PRO A 90 3.64 -12.79 1.51
N ALA A 91 2.85 -11.81 1.99
CA ALA A 91 2.42 -10.68 1.17
C ALA A 91 3.61 -9.77 0.79
N LEU A 92 4.54 -9.55 1.72
CA LEU A 92 5.77 -8.80 1.47
C LEU A 92 6.66 -9.53 0.45
N GLU A 93 6.87 -10.83 0.61
CA GLU A 93 7.66 -11.64 -0.31
C GLU A 93 7.08 -11.62 -1.72
N LEU A 94 5.75 -11.80 -1.85
CA LEU A 94 5.08 -11.76 -3.14
C LEU A 94 5.34 -10.44 -3.90
N ALA A 95 5.37 -9.32 -3.18
CA ALA A 95 5.52 -8.00 -3.80
C ALA A 95 6.98 -7.62 -4.11
N LEU A 96 7.96 -8.29 -3.50
CA LEU A 96 9.38 -7.93 -3.57
C LEU A 96 10.25 -8.93 -4.33
N ASN A 97 9.81 -10.18 -4.52
CA ASN A 97 10.55 -11.27 -5.18
C ASN A 97 9.80 -11.83 -6.40
#